data_AF-A0A2V5NCB2-F1
#
_entry.id   AF-A0A2V5NCB2-F1
#
_cell.length_a   1.000
_cell.length_b   1.000
_cell.length_c   1.000
_cell.angle_alpha   90.00
_cell.angle_beta   90.00
_cell.angle_gamma   90.00
#
_symmetry.space_group_name_H-M   'P 1'
#
loop_
_entity.id
_entity.type
_entity.pdbx_description
1 polymer ?
#
loop_
_entity_poly.entity_id
_entity_poly.type
_entity_poly.pdbx_seq_one_letter_code
_entity_poly.pdbx_strand_id
1 'polypeptide(L)'
;MERWKSDTTGDAFRYGEQVEAGKRGVWRSALAPGKYALNPYAVKVELVPTINFVLRWISGRTEAHRYDENLTSIDLITADGYEPFLPLSLVLHIDYQKAPSVVQRFGDVKRLITQTLDPILTAYFRDVAQTSNMLDLLTKREEIQKEATEALGERFKNYDINVVAVLIGRPESEAVVGEGDPIDVLFDQLRLRRLADEQRTTFNKQEEAAQQQVKLNQAQAKAQRQTELTQSAIAIEIAANKGQAEFAEAEQLAKKQVTLAEGEARSKELIGKGESSRIAQVGLAEAAVTLQKVGAYRDPRLYALNIFAEQFSKSVQPLVPQRLFISGGAGKGEGQTGGSVLETLLNLLLSEKAGINLQENAATSKPLEEFIRQFTAGASSGGSKSNGPAESASSTASGKKPAAG
;
A
#
# COMPACT_ATOMS: atom_id res chain seq x y z
N MET A 1 41.41 58.66 80.92
CA MET A 1 40.02 59.17 80.98
C MET A 1 39.29 58.67 79.72
N GLU A 2 39.14 57.35 79.58
CA GLU A 2 38.51 56.70 78.43
C GLU A 2 37.15 56.18 78.90
N ARG A 3 36.07 56.90 78.58
CA ARG A 3 34.73 56.54 79.03
C ARG A 3 33.67 56.83 77.97
N TRP A 4 33.94 56.50 76.70
CA TRP A 4 32.97 56.73 75.60
C TRP A 4 33.05 55.73 74.43
N LYS A 5 33.69 54.58 74.61
CA LYS A 5 33.71 53.49 73.61
C LYS A 5 32.67 52.45 74.01
N SER A 6 31.51 52.52 73.39
CA SER A 6 30.53 51.44 73.37
C SER A 6 30.69 50.75 72.03
N ASP A 7 31.58 49.76 71.98
CA ASP A 7 31.71 48.91 70.81
C ASP A 7 30.36 48.22 70.56
N THR A 8 29.86 48.37 69.34
CA THR A 8 28.56 47.78 68.94
C THR A 8 28.75 46.67 67.91
N THR A 9 30.00 46.35 67.58
CA THR A 9 30.35 45.25 66.71
C THR A 9 30.62 44.03 67.60
N GLY A 10 29.83 42.97 67.45
CA GLY A 10 30.04 41.76 68.26
C GLY A 10 31.45 41.17 68.07
N ASP A 11 31.88 40.33 69.03
CA ASP A 11 33.22 39.72 69.17
C ASP A 11 33.80 39.02 67.92
N ALA A 12 33.03 38.86 66.85
CA ALA A 12 33.44 38.22 65.61
C ALA A 12 34.26 39.14 64.67
N PHE A 13 34.25 40.47 64.86
CA PHE A 13 34.87 41.42 63.93
C PHE A 13 36.12 42.06 64.52
N ARG A 14 37.31 41.74 63.98
CA ARG A 14 38.61 42.19 64.53
C ARG A 14 39.25 43.37 63.80
N TYR A 15 38.57 43.94 62.81
CA TYR A 15 39.13 44.98 61.92
C TYR A 15 38.78 46.42 62.36
N GLY A 16 38.53 46.60 63.66
CA GLY A 16 38.22 47.89 64.29
C GLY A 16 36.85 47.90 64.96
N GLU A 17 36.56 48.95 65.73
CA GLU A 17 35.28 49.11 66.43
C GLU A 17 34.36 50.06 65.64
N GLN A 18 33.10 49.67 65.44
CA GLN A 18 32.08 50.58 64.92
C GLN A 18 31.45 51.35 66.06
N VAL A 19 31.31 52.66 65.88
CA VAL A 19 30.77 53.55 66.91
C VAL A 19 29.44 54.14 66.46
N GLU A 20 28.65 54.59 67.43
CA GLU A 20 27.45 55.37 67.14
C GLU A 20 27.80 56.74 66.54
N ALA A 21 26.85 57.35 65.85
CA ALA A 21 27.03 58.67 65.25
C ALA A 21 27.46 59.70 66.31
N GLY A 22 28.45 60.53 65.97
CA GLY A 22 28.99 61.56 66.85
C GLY A 22 30.15 61.11 67.77
N LYS A 23 30.48 59.81 67.80
CA LYS A 23 31.69 59.30 68.46
C LYS A 23 32.86 59.20 67.47
N ARG A 24 34.10 59.16 67.98
CA ARG A 24 35.32 59.02 67.17
C ARG A 24 35.44 57.58 66.68
N GLY A 25 35.38 57.38 65.37
CA GLY A 25 35.48 56.08 64.70
C GLY A 25 34.64 56.04 63.43
N VAL A 26 34.58 54.87 62.78
CA VAL A 26 33.65 54.65 61.67
C VAL A 26 32.25 54.47 62.24
N TRP A 27 31.30 55.25 61.75
CA TRP A 27 29.92 55.18 62.24
C TRP A 27 29.23 53.90 61.75
N ARG A 28 28.51 53.21 62.65
CA ARG A 28 27.78 51.97 62.34
C ARG A 28 26.72 52.17 61.25
N SER A 29 26.05 53.31 61.24
CA SER A 29 25.07 53.66 60.22
C SER A 29 25.72 54.56 59.19
N ALA A 30 25.70 54.15 57.91
CA ALA A 30 26.02 55.04 56.82
C ALA A 30 25.05 56.23 56.80
N LEU A 31 25.40 57.33 56.12
CA LEU A 31 24.50 58.45 55.90
C LEU A 31 23.82 58.30 54.55
N ALA A 32 22.48 58.35 54.52
CA ALA A 32 21.73 58.29 53.27
C ALA A 32 22.07 59.52 52.40
N PRO A 33 21.94 59.46 51.06
CA PRO A 33 22.18 60.62 50.21
C PRO A 33 21.31 61.80 50.65
N GLY A 34 21.95 62.92 51.02
CA GLY A 34 21.26 64.07 51.61
C GLY A 34 22.21 65.19 52.03
N LYS A 35 21.64 66.33 52.46
CA LYS A 35 22.40 67.45 53.03
C LYS A 35 22.47 67.31 54.54
N TYR A 36 23.68 67.24 55.08
CA TYR A 36 23.93 67.15 56.52
C TYR A 36 24.80 68.32 56.99
N ALA A 37 24.48 68.85 58.16
CA ALA A 37 25.32 69.85 58.82
C ALA A 37 26.48 69.16 59.55
N LEU A 38 27.51 68.75 58.80
CA LEU A 38 28.72 68.12 59.34
C LEU A 38 29.89 69.08 59.26
N ASN A 39 30.73 69.07 60.30
CA ASN A 39 31.96 69.85 60.30
C ASN A 39 33.04 69.14 59.44
N PRO A 40 33.51 69.75 58.33
CA PRO A 40 34.52 69.15 57.44
C PRO A 40 35.87 68.89 58.11
N TYR A 41 36.19 69.60 59.20
CA TYR A 41 37.42 69.40 59.95
C TYR A 41 37.36 68.21 60.93
N ALA A 42 36.15 67.76 61.29
CA ALA A 42 35.95 66.69 62.27
C ALA A 42 35.65 65.33 61.62
N VAL A 43 35.12 65.31 60.40
CA VAL A 43 34.65 64.10 59.72
C VAL A 43 35.16 64.06 58.28
N LYS A 44 35.77 62.94 57.88
CA LYS A 44 36.04 62.62 56.48
C LYS A 44 34.84 61.86 55.92
N VAL A 45 34.20 62.38 54.88
CA VAL A 45 33.08 61.71 54.20
C VAL A 45 33.61 61.01 52.95
N GLU A 46 33.47 59.68 52.92
CA GLU A 46 33.80 58.85 51.77
C GLU A 46 32.50 58.48 51.02
N LEU A 47 32.45 58.73 49.72
CA LEU A 47 31.28 58.42 48.90
C LEU A 47 31.37 56.97 48.43
N VAL A 48 30.49 56.11 48.93
CA VAL A 48 30.38 54.72 48.51
C VAL A 48 29.27 54.57 47.47
N PRO A 49 29.53 54.00 46.28
CA PRO A 49 28.49 53.71 45.31
C PRO A 49 27.55 52.62 45.85
N THR A 50 26.28 52.97 46.06
CA THR A 50 25.21 52.03 46.47
C THR A 50 24.45 51.43 45.29
N ILE A 51 24.74 51.89 44.07
CA ILE A 51 24.21 51.33 42.82
C ILE A 51 25.17 50.28 42.27
N ASN A 52 24.68 49.45 41.37
CA ASN A 52 25.54 48.52 40.62
C ASN A 52 26.58 49.32 39.82
N PHE A 53 27.85 49.00 40.04
CA PHE A 53 28.94 49.49 39.21
C PHE A 53 29.69 48.32 38.60
N VAL A 54 30.27 48.58 37.43
CA VAL A 54 31.04 47.61 36.66
C VAL A 54 32.51 47.96 36.80
N LEU A 55 33.32 46.97 37.16
CA LEU A 55 34.78 47.05 37.15
C LEU A 55 35.28 46.28 35.94
N ARG A 56 36.12 46.91 35.11
CA ARG A 56 36.71 46.28 33.92
C ARG A 56 38.21 46.11 34.10
N TRP A 57 38.69 44.88 34.05
CA TRP A 57 40.12 44.56 33.96
C TRP A 57 40.53 44.59 32.50
N ILE A 58 40.68 45.81 31.95
CA ILE A 58 41.13 46.04 30.57
C ILE A 58 42.17 47.15 30.61
N SER A 59 43.37 46.87 30.11
CA SER A 59 44.43 47.88 29.97
C SER A 59 43.99 49.06 29.09
N GLY A 60 44.09 50.29 29.62
CA GLY A 60 43.95 51.53 28.84
C GLY A 60 42.53 52.08 28.62
N ARG A 61 41.49 51.54 29.26
CA ARG A 61 40.14 52.13 29.24
C ARG A 61 39.67 52.48 30.66
N THR A 62 39.32 53.75 30.89
CA THR A 62 38.83 54.24 32.19
C THR A 62 37.41 54.79 32.06
N GLU A 63 36.50 54.34 32.92
CA GLU A 63 35.12 54.85 32.99
C GLU A 63 34.98 56.04 33.98
N ALA A 64 33.77 56.60 34.05
CA ALA A 64 33.42 57.84 34.75
C ALA A 64 33.82 57.89 36.24
N HIS A 65 33.95 56.74 36.91
CA HIS A 65 34.24 56.67 38.35
C HIS A 65 35.73 56.51 38.69
N ARG A 66 36.64 56.32 37.71
CA ARG A 66 38.10 56.26 37.92
C ARG A 66 38.57 55.30 39.03
N TYR A 67 37.82 54.22 39.25
CA TYR A 67 38.23 53.13 40.15
C TYR A 67 39.12 52.11 39.43
N ASP A 68 39.08 52.09 38.10
CA ASP A 68 39.73 51.09 37.24
C ASP A 68 41.09 51.56 36.67
N GLU A 69 41.59 52.72 37.10
CA GLU A 69 42.82 53.32 36.55
C GLU A 69 44.07 52.43 36.70
N ASN A 70 44.07 51.53 37.70
CA ASN A 70 45.19 50.64 37.99
C ASN A 70 44.88 49.15 37.70
N LEU A 71 43.74 48.84 37.07
CA LEU A 71 43.39 47.45 36.79
C LEU A 71 44.05 47.01 35.48
N THR A 72 44.99 46.09 35.59
CA THR A 72 45.67 45.48 34.44
C THR A 72 44.95 44.21 34.01
N SER A 73 44.99 43.91 32.71
CA SER A 73 44.57 42.59 32.20
C SER A 73 45.35 41.47 32.91
N ILE A 74 44.71 40.30 33.07
CA ILE A 74 45.29 39.17 33.80
C ILE A 74 45.93 38.20 32.80
N ASP A 75 47.22 37.95 33.02
CA ASP A 75 47.99 36.97 32.25
C ASP A 75 47.71 35.57 32.78
N LEU A 76 47.12 34.73 31.93
CA LEU A 76 46.75 33.36 32.26
C LEU A 76 47.67 32.38 31.55
N ILE A 77 47.93 31.24 32.18
CA ILE A 77 48.62 30.11 31.55
C ILE A 77 47.63 28.96 31.53
N THR A 78 47.24 28.53 30.34
CA THR A 78 46.32 27.40 30.16
C THR A 78 47.03 26.07 30.29
N ALA A 79 46.28 24.99 30.52
CA ALA A 79 46.83 23.62 30.56
C ALA A 79 47.59 23.23 29.27
N ASP A 80 47.17 23.80 28.14
CA ASP A 80 47.75 23.59 26.81
C ASP A 80 49.02 24.42 26.56
N GLY A 81 49.45 25.25 27.52
CA GLY A 81 50.63 26.10 27.42
C GLY A 81 50.42 27.40 26.61
N TYR A 82 49.17 27.78 26.31
CA TYR A 82 48.87 29.10 25.76
C TYR A 82 48.78 30.15 26.86
N GLU A 83 49.24 31.36 26.52
CA GLU A 83 49.24 32.54 27.39
C GLU A 83 48.24 33.60 26.89
N PRO A 84 46.91 33.42 27.09
CA PRO A 84 45.93 34.43 26.72
C PRO A 84 45.81 35.52 27.80
N PHE A 85 45.48 36.74 27.36
CA PHE A 85 44.98 37.80 28.23
C PHE A 85 43.45 37.75 28.25
N LEU A 86 42.88 37.72 29.45
CA LEU A 86 41.43 37.63 29.62
C LEU A 86 40.85 38.96 30.10
N PRO A 87 40.08 39.69 29.25
CA PRO A 87 39.36 40.87 29.71
C PRO A 87 38.18 40.45 30.58
N LEU A 88 38.16 40.91 31.83
CA LEU A 88 37.09 40.61 32.78
C LEU A 88 36.23 41.84 33.05
N SER A 89 34.94 41.62 33.28
CA SER A 89 34.00 42.65 33.73
C SER A 89 33.21 42.13 34.92
N LEU A 90 33.44 42.71 36.08
CA LEU A 90 32.75 42.35 37.33
C LEU A 90 31.65 43.37 37.62
N VAL A 91 30.42 42.92 37.81
CA VAL A 91 29.32 43.76 38.24
C VAL A 91 29.05 43.49 39.72
N LEU A 92 29.18 44.52 40.54
CA LEU A 92 29.00 44.40 41.99
C LEU A 92 28.29 45.63 42.57
N HIS A 93 27.71 45.45 43.76
CA HIS A 93 27.14 46.54 44.54
C HIS A 93 27.46 46.35 46.03
N ILE A 94 27.47 47.46 46.74
CA ILE A 94 27.66 47.49 48.19
C ILE A 94 26.35 47.98 48.80
N ASP A 95 25.74 47.14 49.64
CA ASP A 95 24.55 47.52 50.38
C ASP A 95 24.85 48.71 51.32
N TYR A 96 23.95 49.67 51.36
CA TYR A 96 24.06 50.84 52.25
C TYR A 96 24.28 50.47 53.72
N GLN A 97 23.67 49.38 54.20
CA GLN A 97 23.82 48.90 55.57
C GLN A 97 25.21 48.32 55.86
N LYS A 98 25.86 47.76 54.84
CA LYS A 98 27.18 47.10 54.93
C LYS A 98 28.34 48.04 54.57
N ALA A 99 28.05 49.15 53.88
CA ALA A 99 29.05 50.12 53.46
C ALA A 99 30.01 50.57 54.59
N PRO A 100 29.56 50.82 55.84
CA PRO A 100 30.48 51.17 56.93
C PRO A 100 31.47 50.05 57.28
N SER A 101 31.04 48.80 57.24
CA SER A 101 31.91 47.64 57.49
C SER A 101 32.99 47.50 56.42
N VAL A 102 32.66 47.78 55.15
CA VAL A 102 33.63 47.77 54.04
C VAL A 102 34.65 48.90 54.18
N VAL A 103 34.19 50.14 54.45
CA VAL A 103 35.06 51.31 54.67
C VAL A 103 35.97 51.10 55.88
N GLN A 104 35.49 50.44 56.93
CA GLN A 104 36.29 50.14 58.11
C GLN A 104 37.43 49.16 57.85
N ARG A 105 37.20 48.11 57.05
CA ARG A 105 38.23 47.11 56.72
C ARG A 105 39.32 47.67 55.80
N PHE A 106 38.93 48.46 54.81
CA PHE A 106 39.82 48.84 53.69
C PHE A 106 40.20 50.32 53.68
N GLY A 107 39.54 51.15 54.48
CA GLY A 107 39.67 52.61 54.49
C GLY A 107 38.95 53.27 53.33
N ASP A 108 39.29 52.89 52.09
CA ASP A 108 38.75 53.47 50.86
C ASP A 108 38.31 52.36 49.88
N VAL A 109 37.30 52.64 49.04
CA VAL A 109 36.82 51.68 48.02
C VAL A 109 37.89 51.38 46.96
N LYS A 110 38.78 52.34 46.66
CA LYS A 110 39.94 52.12 45.77
C LYS A 110 40.89 51.06 46.32
N ARG A 111 41.15 51.09 47.63
CA ARG A 111 42.06 50.13 48.27
C ARG A 111 41.45 48.74 48.33
N LEU A 112 40.14 48.64 48.55
CA LEU A 112 39.41 47.37 48.43
C LEU A 112 39.67 46.73 47.05
N ILE A 113 39.53 47.50 45.97
CA ILE A 113 39.69 47.00 44.60
C ILE A 113 41.11 46.49 44.37
N THR A 114 42.13 47.33 44.62
CA THR A 114 43.53 46.98 44.34
C THR A 114 44.10 45.93 45.31
N GLN A 115 43.71 45.93 46.58
CA GLN A 115 44.33 45.04 47.59
C GLN A 115 43.60 43.72 47.77
N THR A 116 42.31 43.63 47.43
CA THR A 116 41.52 42.40 47.68
C THR A 116 40.82 41.85 46.45
N LEU A 117 40.09 42.67 45.69
CA LEU A 117 39.34 42.17 44.53
C LEU A 117 40.32 41.65 43.47
N ASP A 118 41.35 42.44 43.15
CA ASP A 118 42.31 42.10 42.12
C ASP A 118 43.12 40.81 42.41
N PRO A 119 43.73 40.61 43.60
CA PRO A 119 44.41 39.35 43.92
C PRO A 119 43.48 38.13 43.97
N ILE A 120 42.27 38.26 44.49
CA ILE A 120 41.32 37.14 44.60
C ILE A 120 40.84 36.69 43.21
N LEU A 121 40.50 37.64 42.34
CA LEU A 121 40.07 37.36 40.98
C LEU A 121 41.21 36.75 40.16
N THR A 122 42.41 37.34 40.25
CA THR A 122 43.61 36.84 39.57
C THR A 122 43.94 35.41 40.00
N ALA A 123 43.89 35.12 41.30
CA ALA A 123 44.12 33.75 41.79
C ALA A 123 43.05 32.78 41.26
N TYR A 124 41.77 33.14 41.38
CA TYR A 124 40.67 32.27 40.94
C TYR A 124 40.74 31.95 39.44
N PHE A 125 40.91 32.97 38.59
CA PHE A 125 40.97 32.75 37.14
C PHE A 125 42.26 32.06 36.70
N ARG A 126 43.37 32.25 37.43
CA ARG A 126 44.60 31.48 37.21
C ARG A 126 44.38 29.99 37.51
N ASP A 127 43.70 29.64 38.60
CA ASP A 127 43.38 28.24 38.93
C ASP A 127 42.45 27.60 37.89
N VAL A 128 41.42 28.34 37.42
CA VAL A 128 40.52 27.89 36.36
C VAL A 128 41.26 27.71 35.03
N ALA A 129 42.18 28.62 34.69
CA ALA A 129 42.98 28.51 33.47
C ALA A 129 43.96 27.33 33.52
N GLN A 130 44.57 27.04 34.67
CA GLN A 130 45.50 25.90 34.80
C GLN A 130 44.82 24.54 34.62
N THR A 131 43.52 24.45 34.93
CA THR A 131 42.74 23.21 34.81
C THR A 131 41.98 23.10 33.50
N SER A 132 41.76 24.22 32.80
CA SER A 132 40.97 24.28 31.59
C SER A 132 41.84 24.45 30.34
N ASN A 133 41.48 23.74 29.28
CA ASN A 133 42.07 23.95 27.97
C ASN A 133 41.61 25.29 27.38
N MET A 134 42.40 25.87 26.47
CA MET A 134 42.06 27.14 25.83
C MET A 134 40.69 27.07 25.12
N LEU A 135 40.39 25.91 24.52
CA LEU A 135 39.12 25.65 23.85
C LEU A 135 37.92 25.63 24.80
N ASP A 136 38.11 25.12 26.02
CA ASP A 136 37.05 25.04 27.02
C ASP A 136 36.70 26.43 27.54
N LEU A 137 37.70 27.31 27.73
CA LEU A 137 37.47 28.72 28.08
C LEU A 137 36.61 29.46 27.06
N LEU A 138 36.70 29.07 25.78
CA LEU A 138 35.92 29.65 24.69
C LEU A 138 34.51 29.03 24.56
N THR A 139 34.42 27.70 24.62
CA THR A 139 33.17 26.97 24.35
C THR A 139 32.26 26.94 25.56
N LYS A 140 32.82 26.74 26.76
CA LYS A 140 32.08 26.62 28.03
C LYS A 140 32.05 27.93 28.82
N ARG A 141 32.20 29.07 28.13
CA ARG A 141 32.27 30.39 28.78
C ARG A 141 31.11 30.67 29.74
N GLU A 142 29.90 30.23 29.40
CA GLU A 142 28.69 30.50 30.18
C GLU A 142 28.68 29.66 31.46
N GLU A 143 29.16 28.43 31.38
CA GLU A 143 29.30 27.53 32.52
C GLU A 143 30.36 28.07 33.49
N ILE A 144 31.53 28.46 32.96
CA ILE A 144 32.61 29.06 33.74
C ILE A 144 32.16 30.38 34.39
N GLN A 145 31.43 31.24 33.67
CA GLN A 145 30.88 32.48 34.24
C GLN A 145 29.90 32.21 35.39
N LYS A 146 29.05 31.20 35.25
CA LYS A 146 28.10 30.81 36.29
C LYS A 146 28.81 30.27 37.53
N GLU A 147 29.74 29.34 37.35
CA GLU A 147 30.54 28.77 38.42
C GLU A 147 31.39 29.85 39.12
N ALA A 148 32.03 30.73 38.34
CA ALA A 148 32.77 31.86 38.87
C ALA A 148 31.88 32.80 39.69
N THR A 149 30.66 33.09 39.24
CA THR A 149 29.73 33.97 39.97
C THR A 149 29.32 33.36 41.31
N GLU A 150 29.12 32.06 41.38
CA GLU A 150 28.79 31.34 42.62
C GLU A 150 29.99 31.29 43.58
N ALA A 151 31.13 30.79 43.10
CA ALA A 151 32.34 30.62 43.92
C ALA A 151 32.89 31.96 44.43
N LEU A 152 32.96 32.98 43.57
CA LEU A 152 33.37 34.32 43.98
C LEU A 152 32.30 34.98 44.84
N GLY A 153 31.02 34.77 44.56
CA GLY A 153 29.91 35.26 45.38
C GLY A 153 30.01 34.80 46.83
N GLU A 154 30.37 33.54 47.07
CA GLU A 154 30.61 33.04 48.44
C GLU A 154 31.82 33.70 49.10
N ARG A 155 32.94 33.84 48.38
CA ARG A 155 34.15 34.48 48.92
C ARG A 155 33.91 35.95 49.25
N PHE A 156 33.15 36.68 48.42
CA PHE A 156 32.87 38.10 48.61
C PHE A 156 31.82 38.40 49.68
N LYS A 157 30.93 37.45 50.01
CA LYS A 157 30.03 37.57 51.18
C LYS A 157 30.80 37.78 52.48
N ASN A 158 31.97 37.15 52.64
CA ASN A 158 32.82 37.33 53.84
C ASN A 158 33.37 38.75 54.00
N TYR A 159 33.43 39.50 52.90
CA TYR A 159 33.87 40.89 52.85
C TYR A 159 32.71 41.89 52.78
N ASP A 160 31.48 41.42 52.99
CA ASP A 160 30.26 42.24 52.99
C ASP A 160 29.95 42.90 51.64
N ILE A 161 30.39 42.28 50.53
CA ILE A 161 30.19 42.75 49.14
C ILE A 161 29.28 41.78 48.39
N ASN A 162 28.34 42.30 47.60
CA ASN A 162 27.45 41.49 46.78
C ASN A 162 27.90 41.52 45.33
N VAL A 163 28.22 40.35 44.77
CA VAL A 163 28.49 40.19 43.34
C VAL A 163 27.20 39.85 42.61
N VAL A 164 26.93 40.59 41.53
CA VAL A 164 25.76 40.37 40.67
C VAL A 164 26.12 39.40 39.55
N ALA A 165 27.23 39.66 38.85
CA ALA A 165 27.68 38.83 37.74
C ALA A 165 29.17 39.02 37.47
N VAL A 166 29.83 37.92 37.08
CA VAL A 166 31.19 37.92 36.54
C VAL A 166 31.09 37.64 35.05
N LEU A 167 31.51 38.60 34.23
CA LEU A 167 31.51 38.49 32.78
C LEU A 167 32.95 38.34 32.28
N ILE A 168 33.11 37.36 31.41
CA ILE A 168 34.39 37.05 30.78
C ILE A 168 34.28 37.45 29.31
N GLY A 169 35.17 38.34 28.86
CA GLY A 169 35.27 38.73 27.45
C GLY A 169 35.99 37.68 26.62
N ARG A 170 36.14 37.94 25.31
CA ARG A 170 36.91 37.05 24.43
C ARG A 170 38.38 37.10 24.89
N PRO A 171 39.04 35.97 25.17
CA PRO A 171 40.48 35.97 25.41
C PRO A 171 41.20 36.46 24.16
N GLU A 172 42.12 37.39 24.35
CA GLU A 172 42.99 37.92 23.30
C GLU A 172 44.40 37.38 23.58
N SER A 173 45.05 36.80 22.58
CA SER A 173 46.49 36.53 22.66
C SER A 173 47.26 37.80 22.31
N GLU A 174 48.48 37.96 22.79
CA GLU A 174 49.37 38.98 22.25
C GLU A 174 49.56 38.68 20.76
N ALA A 175 48.92 39.47 19.90
CA ALA A 175 49.16 39.42 18.48
C ALA A 175 50.59 39.90 18.25
N VAL A 176 51.52 38.97 17.99
CA VAL A 176 52.83 39.32 17.43
C VAL A 176 52.55 39.95 16.07
N VAL A 177 52.86 41.25 15.95
CA VAL A 177 52.60 42.04 14.74
C VAL A 177 53.17 41.33 13.51
N GLY A 178 52.30 40.73 12.69
CA GLY A 178 52.63 40.07 11.43
C GLY A 178 52.24 38.59 11.32
N GLU A 179 51.92 37.91 12.43
CA GLU A 179 51.43 36.52 12.42
C GLU A 179 49.96 36.52 12.87
N GLY A 180 49.09 35.86 12.10
CA GLY A 180 47.66 35.80 12.42
C GLY A 180 47.45 35.14 13.78
N ASP A 181 46.41 35.56 14.51
CA ASP A 181 46.14 35.06 15.85
C ASP A 181 46.15 33.52 15.87
N PRO A 182 47.02 32.86 16.65
CA PRO A 182 47.09 31.39 16.69
C PRO A 182 45.74 30.78 17.11
N ILE A 183 44.96 31.54 17.88
CA ILE A 183 43.59 31.21 18.26
C ILE A 183 42.66 31.10 17.03
N ASP A 184 42.80 31.98 16.04
CA ASP A 184 41.97 31.97 14.82
C ASP A 184 42.30 30.76 13.92
N VAL A 185 43.58 30.37 13.85
CA VAL A 185 44.00 29.15 13.16
C VAL A 185 43.41 27.90 13.83
N LEU A 186 43.43 27.84 15.17
CA LEU A 186 42.78 26.75 15.91
C LEU A 186 41.26 26.74 15.68
N PHE A 187 40.60 27.90 15.62
CA PHE A 187 39.17 27.98 15.29
C PHE A 187 38.86 27.37 13.93
N ASP A 188 39.67 27.65 12.92
CA ASP A 188 39.47 27.09 11.58
C ASP A 188 39.71 25.58 11.55
N GLN A 189 40.76 25.09 12.23
CA GLN A 189 40.99 23.65 12.35
C GLN A 189 39.85 22.92 13.08
N LEU A 190 39.29 23.52 14.14
CA LEU A 190 38.15 22.97 14.87
C LEU A 190 36.87 22.99 14.05
N ARG A 191 36.60 24.08 13.33
CA ARG A 191 35.46 24.16 12.38
C ARG A 191 35.58 23.08 11.33
N LEU A 192 36.76 22.89 10.75
CA LEU A 192 37.01 21.84 9.76
C LEU A 192 36.82 20.45 10.35
N ARG A 193 37.33 20.18 11.56
CA ARG A 193 37.14 18.89 12.25
C ARG A 193 35.67 18.61 12.54
N ARG A 194 34.95 19.60 13.08
CA ARG A 194 33.52 19.47 13.37
C ARG A 194 32.69 19.28 12.11
N LEU A 195 33.03 20.00 11.03
CA LEU A 195 32.40 19.81 9.73
C LEU A 195 32.66 18.40 9.19
N ALA A 196 33.87 17.86 9.34
CA ALA A 196 34.19 16.50 8.91
C ALA A 196 33.41 15.44 9.71
N ASP A 197 33.25 15.62 11.02
CA ASP A 197 32.48 14.70 11.86
C ASP A 197 30.97 14.78 11.53
N GLU A 198 30.42 15.98 11.35
CA GLU A 198 29.06 16.18 10.85
C GLU A 198 28.85 15.54 9.48
N GLN A 199 29.81 15.70 8.55
CA GLN A 199 29.79 15.06 7.24
C GLN A 199 29.81 13.53 7.36
N ARG A 200 30.65 12.95 8.22
CA ARG A 200 30.66 11.50 8.48
C ARG A 200 29.31 11.01 8.99
N THR A 201 28.70 11.70 9.96
CA THR A 201 27.37 11.31 10.44
C THR A 201 26.30 11.43 9.36
N THR A 202 26.42 12.44 8.49
CA THR A 202 25.53 12.64 7.34
C THR A 202 25.67 11.50 6.33
N PHE A 203 26.89 11.12 5.98
CA PHE A 203 27.14 10.01 5.05
C PHE A 203 26.69 8.66 5.61
N ASN A 204 26.90 8.40 6.91
CA ASN A 204 26.40 7.18 7.55
C ASN A 204 24.86 7.09 7.47
N LYS A 205 24.16 8.19 7.76
CA LYS A 205 22.70 8.25 7.63
C LYS A 205 22.24 8.08 6.18
N GLN A 206 22.97 8.65 5.21
CA GLN A 206 22.69 8.45 3.79
C GLN A 206 22.87 7.00 3.36
N GLU A 207 23.92 6.32 3.86
CA GLU A 207 24.17 4.91 3.60
C GLU A 207 23.05 4.04 4.18
N GLU A 208 22.66 4.26 5.44
CA GLU A 208 21.55 3.54 6.09
C GLU A 208 20.23 3.74 5.32
N ALA A 209 19.93 4.97 4.91
CA ALA A 209 18.75 5.27 4.10
C ALA A 209 18.78 4.55 2.74
N ALA A 210 19.93 4.52 2.07
CA ALA A 210 20.10 3.82 0.79
C ALA A 210 19.94 2.30 0.96
N GLN A 211 20.52 1.70 2.00
CA GLN A 211 20.35 0.27 2.30
C GLN A 211 18.87 -0.07 2.55
N GLN A 212 18.16 0.78 3.29
CA GLN A 212 16.73 0.58 3.55
C GLN A 212 15.90 0.72 2.27
N GLN A 213 16.26 1.64 1.38
CA GLN A 213 15.61 1.80 0.08
C GLN A 213 15.82 0.59 -0.82
N VAL A 214 17.03 0.00 -0.84
CA VAL A 214 17.30 -1.25 -1.56
C VAL A 214 16.44 -2.39 -1.00
N LYS A 215 16.34 -2.55 0.32
CA LYS A 215 15.49 -3.56 0.95
C LYS A 215 14.01 -3.38 0.59
N LEU A 216 13.52 -2.15 0.60
CA LEU A 216 12.14 -1.82 0.23
C LEU A 216 11.87 -2.17 -1.24
N ASN A 217 12.76 -1.76 -2.15
CA ASN A 217 12.62 -2.06 -3.58
C ASN A 217 12.69 -3.57 -3.86
N GLN A 218 13.59 -4.30 -3.19
CA GLN A 218 13.66 -5.75 -3.30
C GLN A 218 12.38 -6.43 -2.80
N ALA A 219 11.84 -5.98 -1.66
CA ALA A 219 10.58 -6.49 -1.13
C ALA A 219 9.40 -6.21 -2.08
N GLN A 220 9.33 -5.01 -2.65
CA GLN A 220 8.30 -4.66 -3.64
C GLN A 220 8.43 -5.47 -4.92
N ALA A 221 9.63 -5.61 -5.49
CA ALA A 221 9.88 -6.42 -6.68
C ALA A 221 9.51 -7.89 -6.43
N LYS A 222 9.82 -8.44 -5.25
CA LYS A 222 9.41 -9.79 -4.85
C LYS A 222 7.89 -9.92 -4.73
N ALA A 223 7.21 -8.93 -4.15
CA ALA A 223 5.75 -8.93 -4.04
C ALA A 223 5.05 -8.86 -5.40
N GLN A 224 5.57 -8.03 -6.33
CA GLN A 224 5.07 -7.94 -7.71
C GLN A 224 5.23 -9.28 -8.44
N ARG A 225 6.44 -9.86 -8.42
CA ARG A 225 6.71 -11.19 -9.01
C ARG A 225 5.80 -12.26 -8.42
N GLN A 226 5.59 -12.25 -7.11
CA GLN A 226 4.70 -13.21 -6.45
C GLN A 226 3.26 -13.03 -6.93
N THR A 227 2.80 -11.80 -7.10
CA THR A 227 1.47 -11.49 -7.62
C THR A 227 1.31 -12.02 -9.05
N GLU A 228 2.27 -11.77 -9.94
CA GLU A 228 2.27 -12.29 -11.32
C GLU A 228 2.26 -13.82 -11.39
N LEU A 229 3.07 -14.48 -10.55
CA LEU A 229 3.08 -15.95 -10.45
C LEU A 229 1.73 -16.49 -9.98
N THR A 230 1.13 -15.87 -8.95
CA THR A 230 -0.19 -16.29 -8.46
C THR A 230 -1.30 -16.05 -9.48
N GLN A 231 -1.29 -14.92 -10.20
CA GLN A 231 -2.23 -14.65 -11.29
C GLN A 231 -2.09 -15.68 -12.41
N SER A 232 -0.86 -16.05 -12.78
CA SER A 232 -0.62 -17.09 -13.79
C SER A 232 -1.14 -18.45 -13.34
N ALA A 233 -0.91 -18.84 -12.08
CA ALA A 233 -1.44 -20.09 -11.52
C ALA A 233 -2.98 -20.11 -11.53
N ILE A 234 -3.61 -19.02 -11.07
CA ILE A 234 -5.08 -18.87 -11.09
C ILE A 234 -5.61 -18.90 -12.53
N ALA A 235 -4.92 -18.25 -13.49
CA ALA A 235 -5.34 -18.26 -14.89
C ALA A 235 -5.26 -19.67 -15.51
N ILE A 236 -4.23 -20.45 -15.19
CA ILE A 236 -4.12 -21.86 -15.61
C ILE A 236 -5.27 -22.67 -15.01
N GLU A 237 -5.57 -22.47 -13.72
CA GLU A 237 -6.68 -23.18 -13.05
C GLU A 237 -8.04 -22.79 -13.64
N ILE A 238 -8.29 -21.51 -13.90
CA ILE A 238 -9.51 -21.03 -14.57
C ILE A 238 -9.61 -21.62 -15.97
N ALA A 239 -8.53 -21.65 -16.75
CA ALA A 239 -8.53 -22.23 -18.09
C ALA A 239 -8.78 -23.75 -18.07
N ALA A 240 -8.19 -24.47 -17.11
CA ALA A 240 -8.43 -25.89 -16.91
C ALA A 240 -9.89 -26.17 -16.52
N ASN A 241 -10.43 -25.41 -15.56
CA ASN A 241 -11.83 -25.52 -15.14
C ASN A 241 -12.80 -25.16 -16.28
N LYS A 242 -12.47 -24.12 -17.07
CA LYS A 242 -13.26 -23.74 -18.24
C LYS A 242 -13.22 -24.83 -19.32
N GLY A 243 -12.06 -25.40 -19.60
CA GLY A 243 -11.94 -26.52 -20.54
C GLY A 243 -12.70 -27.77 -20.08
N GLN A 244 -12.68 -28.07 -18.77
CA GLN A 244 -13.50 -29.15 -18.19
C GLN A 244 -15.00 -28.85 -18.30
N ALA A 245 -15.43 -27.61 -18.05
CA ALA A 245 -16.81 -27.19 -18.20
C ALA A 245 -17.28 -27.29 -19.66
N GLU A 246 -16.50 -26.79 -20.62
CA GLU A 246 -16.79 -26.89 -22.06
C GLU A 246 -16.84 -28.36 -22.53
N PHE A 247 -15.95 -29.22 -22.02
CA PHE A 247 -15.99 -30.65 -22.31
C PHE A 247 -17.26 -31.31 -21.75
N ALA A 248 -17.62 -31.01 -20.50
CA ALA A 248 -18.83 -31.53 -19.88
C ALA A 248 -20.10 -31.03 -20.61
N GLU A 249 -20.16 -29.76 -21.00
CA GLU A 249 -21.25 -29.20 -21.81
C GLU A 249 -21.35 -29.89 -23.17
N ALA A 250 -20.22 -30.08 -23.87
CA ALA A 250 -20.19 -30.80 -25.14
C ALA A 250 -20.68 -32.25 -24.99
N GLU A 251 -20.30 -32.93 -23.91
CA GLU A 251 -20.77 -34.29 -23.60
C GLU A 251 -22.29 -34.31 -23.34
N GLN A 252 -22.82 -33.33 -22.59
CA GLN A 252 -24.26 -33.21 -22.34
C GLN A 252 -25.04 -32.89 -23.62
N LEU A 253 -24.50 -32.02 -24.49
CA LEU A 253 -25.11 -31.72 -25.79
C LEU A 253 -25.11 -32.95 -26.69
N ALA A 254 -24.01 -33.72 -26.74
CA ALA A 254 -23.94 -34.97 -27.49
C ALA A 254 -24.96 -35.99 -26.97
N LYS A 255 -25.04 -36.21 -25.65
CA LYS A 255 -26.06 -37.07 -25.03
C LYS A 255 -27.48 -36.60 -25.36
N LYS A 256 -27.74 -35.29 -25.26
CA LYS A 256 -29.04 -34.71 -25.60
C LYS A 256 -29.42 -35.00 -27.06
N GLN A 257 -28.48 -34.83 -28.00
CA GLN A 257 -28.71 -35.15 -29.41
C GLN A 257 -29.02 -36.63 -29.64
N VAL A 258 -28.29 -37.54 -28.98
CA VAL A 258 -28.56 -38.98 -29.06
C VAL A 258 -29.96 -39.30 -28.54
N THR A 259 -30.31 -38.79 -27.35
CA THR A 259 -31.65 -39.03 -26.77
C THR A 259 -32.79 -38.46 -27.62
N LEU A 260 -32.57 -37.30 -28.25
CA LEU A 260 -33.54 -36.68 -29.15
C LEU A 260 -33.68 -37.51 -30.44
N ALA A 261 -32.57 -37.94 -31.03
CA ALA A 261 -32.57 -38.81 -32.21
C ALA A 261 -33.26 -40.16 -31.94
N GLU A 262 -33.05 -40.75 -30.76
CA GLU A 262 -33.75 -41.97 -30.33
C GLU A 262 -35.26 -41.72 -30.13
N GLY A 263 -35.63 -40.59 -29.54
CA GLY A 263 -37.03 -40.17 -29.39
C GLY A 263 -37.73 -39.98 -30.73
N GLU A 264 -37.08 -39.30 -31.67
CA GLU A 264 -37.57 -39.12 -33.04
C GLU A 264 -37.65 -40.45 -33.80
N ALA A 265 -36.66 -41.34 -33.65
CA ALA A 265 -36.68 -42.66 -34.26
C ALA A 265 -37.86 -43.50 -33.74
N ARG A 266 -38.08 -43.54 -32.43
CA ARG A 266 -39.25 -44.21 -31.83
C ARG A 266 -40.57 -43.59 -32.26
N SER A 267 -40.64 -42.27 -32.34
CA SER A 267 -41.83 -41.56 -32.82
C SER A 267 -42.14 -41.93 -34.27
N LYS A 268 -41.15 -41.91 -35.16
CA LYS A 268 -41.29 -42.34 -36.56
C LYS A 268 -41.68 -43.81 -36.68
N GLU A 269 -41.13 -44.69 -35.85
CA GLU A 269 -41.50 -46.11 -35.84
C GLU A 269 -42.96 -46.32 -35.40
N LEU A 270 -43.42 -45.62 -34.36
CA LEU A 270 -44.81 -45.67 -33.91
C LEU A 270 -45.77 -45.10 -34.95
N ILE A 271 -45.44 -43.97 -35.56
CA ILE A 271 -46.20 -43.38 -36.67
C ILE A 271 -46.24 -44.36 -37.85
N GLY A 272 -45.09 -44.93 -38.24
CA GLY A 272 -45.00 -45.90 -39.32
C GLY A 272 -45.82 -47.17 -39.07
N LYS A 273 -45.87 -47.66 -37.81
CA LYS A 273 -46.76 -48.76 -37.40
C LYS A 273 -48.24 -48.37 -37.51
N GLY A 274 -48.60 -47.15 -37.08
CA GLY A 274 -49.96 -46.63 -37.20
C GLY A 274 -50.41 -46.48 -38.66
N GLU A 275 -49.57 -45.89 -39.50
CA GLU A 275 -49.83 -45.74 -40.94
C GLU A 275 -49.92 -47.09 -41.66
N SER A 276 -49.02 -48.02 -41.35
CA SER A 276 -49.06 -49.38 -41.90
C SER A 276 -50.36 -50.09 -41.52
N SER A 277 -50.81 -49.97 -40.26
CA SER A 277 -52.09 -50.53 -39.82
C SER A 277 -53.27 -49.87 -40.55
N ARG A 278 -53.24 -48.55 -40.72
CA ARG A 278 -54.28 -47.82 -41.47
C ARG A 278 -54.35 -48.26 -42.93
N ILE A 279 -53.21 -48.33 -43.61
CA ILE A 279 -53.12 -48.75 -45.02
C ILE A 279 -53.57 -50.21 -45.17
N ALA A 280 -53.15 -51.10 -44.25
CA ALA A 280 -53.58 -52.49 -44.25
C ALA A 280 -55.11 -52.62 -44.08
N GLN A 281 -55.72 -51.87 -43.17
CA GLN A 281 -57.18 -51.88 -42.98
C GLN A 281 -57.93 -51.34 -44.20
N VAL A 282 -57.45 -50.24 -44.79
CA VAL A 282 -58.04 -49.70 -46.03
C VAL A 282 -57.91 -50.71 -47.18
N GLY A 283 -56.72 -51.31 -47.36
CA GLY A 283 -56.49 -52.33 -48.38
C GLY A 283 -57.37 -53.57 -48.19
N LEU A 284 -57.59 -54.02 -46.95
CA LEU A 284 -58.53 -55.11 -46.66
C LEU A 284 -59.99 -54.72 -46.94
N ALA A 285 -60.39 -53.50 -46.61
CA ALA A 285 -61.74 -53.00 -46.90
C ALA A 285 -61.99 -52.89 -48.41
N GLU A 286 -61.03 -52.35 -49.16
CA GLU A 286 -61.09 -52.29 -50.62
C GLU A 286 -61.11 -53.68 -51.26
N ALA A 287 -60.31 -54.62 -50.75
CA ALA A 287 -60.33 -56.02 -51.18
C ALA A 287 -61.71 -56.65 -50.93
N ALA A 288 -62.30 -56.43 -49.74
CA ALA A 288 -63.63 -56.93 -49.42
C ALA A 288 -64.72 -56.35 -50.34
N VAL A 289 -64.69 -55.03 -50.61
CA VAL A 289 -65.61 -54.39 -51.57
C VAL A 289 -65.40 -54.95 -52.97
N THR A 290 -64.16 -55.18 -53.38
CA THR A 290 -63.84 -55.75 -54.70
C THR A 290 -64.37 -57.18 -54.83
N LEU A 291 -64.24 -58.01 -53.79
CA LEU A 291 -64.84 -59.35 -53.75
C LEU A 291 -66.37 -59.32 -53.85
N GLN A 292 -67.03 -58.37 -53.16
CA GLN A 292 -68.48 -58.20 -53.30
C GLN A 292 -68.89 -57.77 -54.72
N LYS A 293 -68.14 -56.86 -55.35
CA LYS A 293 -68.35 -56.49 -56.75
C LYS A 293 -68.23 -57.70 -57.67
N VAL A 294 -67.17 -58.50 -57.52
CA VAL A 294 -66.97 -59.74 -58.30
C VAL A 294 -68.14 -60.71 -58.11
N GLY A 295 -68.60 -60.89 -56.87
CA GLY A 295 -69.76 -61.74 -56.56
C GLY A 295 -71.07 -61.26 -57.22
N ALA A 296 -71.29 -59.94 -57.30
CA ALA A 296 -72.49 -59.37 -57.93
C ALA A 296 -72.56 -59.67 -59.44
N TYR A 297 -71.42 -59.76 -60.14
CA TYR A 297 -71.37 -60.11 -61.56
C TYR A 297 -71.55 -61.61 -61.85
N ARG A 298 -71.66 -62.47 -60.81
CA ARG A 298 -71.76 -63.95 -60.84
C ARG A 298 -70.64 -64.71 -61.58
N ASP A 299 -69.87 -64.06 -62.44
CA ASP A 299 -68.73 -64.62 -63.17
C ASP A 299 -67.53 -63.65 -63.13
N PRO A 300 -66.39 -64.04 -62.52
CA PRO A 300 -65.19 -63.20 -62.43
C PRO A 300 -64.66 -62.72 -63.78
N ARG A 301 -64.91 -63.48 -64.86
CA ARG A 301 -64.46 -63.12 -66.22
C ARG A 301 -65.19 -61.90 -66.76
N LEU A 302 -66.48 -61.74 -66.42
CA LEU A 302 -67.27 -60.58 -66.84
C LEU A 302 -66.84 -59.30 -66.11
N TYR A 303 -66.49 -59.41 -64.83
CA TYR A 303 -65.93 -58.28 -64.08
C TYR A 303 -64.58 -57.83 -64.66
N ALA A 304 -63.69 -58.79 -64.98
CA ALA A 304 -62.42 -58.48 -65.63
C ALA A 304 -62.66 -57.80 -66.99
N LEU A 305 -63.56 -58.33 -67.83
CA LEU A 305 -63.91 -57.71 -69.10
C LEU A 305 -64.48 -56.29 -68.92
N ASN A 306 -65.29 -56.04 -67.88
CA ASN A 306 -65.80 -54.69 -67.60
C ASN A 306 -64.68 -53.73 -67.18
N ILE A 307 -63.76 -54.14 -66.31
CA ILE A 307 -62.59 -53.31 -65.95
C ILE A 307 -61.71 -53.09 -67.18
N PHE A 308 -61.42 -54.13 -67.95
CA PHE A 308 -60.65 -54.03 -69.18
C PHE A 308 -61.34 -53.09 -70.16
N ALA A 309 -62.66 -53.16 -70.32
CA ALA A 309 -63.42 -52.24 -71.16
C ALA A 309 -63.41 -50.80 -70.61
N GLU A 310 -63.57 -50.58 -69.31
CA GLU A 310 -63.45 -49.25 -68.69
C GLU A 310 -62.05 -48.66 -68.86
N GLN A 311 -61.00 -49.44 -68.60
CA GLN A 311 -59.62 -49.00 -68.78
C GLN A 311 -59.30 -48.78 -70.26
N PHE A 312 -59.79 -49.63 -71.16
CA PHE A 312 -59.62 -49.47 -72.60
C PHE A 312 -60.37 -48.25 -73.12
N SER A 313 -61.59 -47.96 -72.63
CA SER A 313 -62.34 -46.75 -72.96
C SER A 313 -61.63 -45.46 -72.52
N LYS A 314 -60.79 -45.55 -71.49
CA LYS A 314 -59.97 -44.44 -70.98
C LYS A 314 -58.58 -44.42 -71.63
N SER A 315 -58.16 -45.51 -72.29
CA SER A 315 -56.85 -45.61 -72.93
C SER A 315 -56.89 -45.04 -74.35
N VAL A 316 -56.09 -44.00 -74.58
CA VAL A 316 -55.96 -43.32 -75.87
C VAL A 316 -54.68 -43.83 -76.54
N GLN A 317 -54.69 -45.06 -77.08
CA GLN A 317 -53.52 -45.61 -77.78
C GLN A 317 -53.90 -46.14 -79.18
N PRO A 318 -53.36 -45.57 -80.28
CA PRO A 318 -53.70 -45.97 -81.65
C PRO A 318 -53.02 -47.29 -82.08
N LEU A 319 -53.76 -48.15 -82.81
CA LEU A 319 -53.52 -49.59 -82.97
C LEU A 319 -52.63 -50.07 -84.14
N VAL A 320 -51.78 -49.23 -84.76
CA VAL A 320 -50.84 -49.72 -85.81
C VAL A 320 -49.46 -49.02 -85.76
N PRO A 321 -48.34 -49.77 -85.69
CA PRO A 321 -46.99 -49.21 -85.79
C PRO A 321 -46.67 -48.75 -87.23
N GLN A 322 -46.29 -47.48 -87.41
CA GLN A 322 -46.05 -46.86 -88.74
C GLN A 322 -44.58 -46.72 -89.18
N ARG A 323 -43.60 -47.45 -88.62
CA ARG A 323 -42.19 -47.26 -89.04
C ARG A 323 -41.46 -48.56 -89.37
N LEU A 324 -41.16 -48.70 -90.66
CA LEU A 324 -40.41 -49.77 -91.33
C LEU A 324 -38.90 -49.61 -91.13
N PHE A 325 -38.24 -50.77 -90.96
CA PHE A 325 -36.80 -50.98 -91.05
C PHE A 325 -36.20 -50.53 -92.39
N ILE A 326 -34.99 -49.96 -92.35
CA ILE A 326 -34.00 -50.10 -93.43
C ILE A 326 -32.65 -50.47 -92.81
N SER A 327 -32.12 -51.60 -93.28
CA SER A 327 -30.84 -52.22 -92.99
C SER A 327 -29.87 -51.92 -94.15
N GLY A 328 -28.60 -51.64 -93.86
CA GLY A 328 -27.48 -51.93 -94.77
C GLY A 328 -26.44 -50.81 -94.93
N GLY A 329 -25.18 -51.09 -94.59
CA GLY A 329 -24.03 -50.26 -95.01
C GLY A 329 -22.81 -50.32 -94.09
N ALA A 330 -22.02 -51.39 -94.20
CA ALA A 330 -20.84 -51.76 -93.40
C ALA A 330 -19.75 -50.69 -93.14
N GLY A 331 -19.31 -50.62 -91.87
CA GLY A 331 -18.05 -50.05 -91.40
C GLY A 331 -17.73 -50.54 -89.98
N LYS A 332 -17.02 -51.68 -89.87
CA LYS A 332 -16.54 -52.30 -88.60
C LYS A 332 -15.49 -51.41 -87.91
N GLY A 333 -15.42 -51.28 -86.60
CA GLY A 333 -16.27 -51.84 -85.55
C GLY A 333 -15.77 -51.43 -84.15
N GLU A 334 -16.68 -50.91 -83.33
CA GLU A 334 -16.63 -50.78 -81.88
C GLU A 334 -18.10 -50.66 -81.42
N GLY A 335 -18.58 -51.45 -80.44
CA GLY A 335 -19.95 -51.27 -79.90
C GLY A 335 -20.67 -52.50 -79.34
N GLN A 336 -20.80 -52.53 -78.02
CA GLN A 336 -22.05 -52.26 -77.29
C GLN A 336 -23.33 -53.05 -77.64
N THR A 337 -23.84 -53.75 -76.62
CA THR A 337 -25.08 -54.52 -76.56
C THR A 337 -26.30 -53.66 -76.23
N GLY A 338 -27.23 -53.56 -77.18
CA GLY A 338 -28.60 -53.07 -76.99
C GLY A 338 -29.59 -54.06 -77.61
N GLY A 339 -30.20 -54.90 -76.77
CA GLY A 339 -31.11 -55.98 -77.17
C GLY A 339 -32.51 -55.46 -77.52
N SER A 340 -32.98 -55.82 -78.71
CA SER A 340 -34.25 -55.42 -79.31
C SER A 340 -35.41 -56.25 -78.76
N VAL A 341 -36.60 -55.67 -78.63
CA VAL A 341 -37.85 -56.32 -78.15
C VAL A 341 -38.21 -57.59 -78.96
N LEU A 342 -37.68 -57.74 -80.17
CA LEU A 342 -37.77 -58.96 -80.96
C LEU A 342 -37.02 -60.13 -80.29
N GLU A 343 -35.93 -59.86 -79.58
CA GLU A 343 -35.12 -60.83 -78.82
C GLU A 343 -35.84 -61.28 -77.54
N THR A 344 -36.57 -60.38 -76.87
CA THR A 344 -37.48 -60.77 -75.78
C THR A 344 -38.67 -61.58 -76.29
N LEU A 345 -39.19 -61.28 -77.48
CA LEU A 345 -40.31 -62.03 -78.08
C LEU A 345 -39.84 -63.38 -78.64
N LEU A 346 -38.61 -63.45 -79.16
CA LEU A 346 -37.96 -64.71 -79.55
C LEU A 346 -37.66 -65.59 -78.33
N ASN A 347 -37.24 -65.01 -77.20
CA ASN A 347 -37.09 -65.73 -75.94
C ASN A 347 -38.44 -66.17 -75.36
N LEU A 348 -39.52 -65.41 -75.58
CA LEU A 348 -40.86 -65.79 -75.13
C LEU A 348 -41.44 -66.91 -76.02
N LEU A 349 -41.22 -66.85 -77.34
CA LEU A 349 -41.56 -67.93 -78.28
C LEU A 349 -40.68 -69.18 -78.09
N LEU A 350 -39.42 -69.03 -77.68
CA LEU A 350 -38.59 -70.16 -77.25
C LEU A 350 -39.07 -70.73 -75.92
N SER A 351 -39.53 -69.90 -74.97
CA SER A 351 -40.11 -70.36 -73.71
C SER A 351 -41.45 -71.09 -73.92
N GLU A 352 -42.21 -70.67 -74.94
CA GLU A 352 -43.47 -71.30 -75.35
C GLU A 352 -43.22 -72.63 -76.09
N LYS A 353 -42.20 -72.69 -76.96
CA LYS A 353 -41.85 -73.90 -77.73
C LYS A 353 -41.00 -74.91 -76.93
N ALA A 354 -40.37 -74.49 -75.83
CA ALA A 354 -39.63 -75.35 -74.90
C ALA A 354 -40.50 -76.01 -73.81
N GLY A 355 -41.83 -75.93 -73.93
CA GLY A 355 -42.73 -76.85 -73.23
C GLY A 355 -42.65 -76.81 -71.70
N ILE A 356 -42.53 -75.62 -71.11
CA ILE A 356 -42.67 -75.45 -69.66
C ILE A 356 -44.16 -75.22 -69.37
N ASN A 357 -44.78 -76.28 -68.85
CA ASN A 357 -46.14 -76.34 -68.36
C ASN A 357 -46.44 -75.17 -67.40
N LEU A 358 -47.27 -74.22 -67.84
CA LEU A 358 -48.12 -73.42 -66.95
C LEU A 358 -49.24 -74.33 -66.44
N GLN A 359 -48.90 -75.25 -65.53
CA GLN A 359 -49.90 -75.90 -64.70
C GLN A 359 -50.36 -74.91 -63.63
N GLU A 360 -51.49 -74.30 -63.95
CA GLU A 360 -52.57 -73.85 -63.09
C GLU A 360 -52.55 -74.52 -61.70
N ASN A 361 -51.90 -73.88 -60.73
CA ASN A 361 -52.01 -74.27 -59.32
C ASN A 361 -53.19 -73.55 -58.67
N ALA A 362 -54.38 -74.14 -58.79
CA ALA A 362 -55.60 -73.77 -58.08
C ALA A 362 -55.56 -74.11 -56.56
N ALA A 363 -54.38 -74.16 -55.95
CA ALA A 363 -54.16 -74.63 -54.58
C ALA A 363 -53.87 -73.50 -53.56
N THR A 364 -53.74 -72.23 -54.00
CA THR A 364 -53.36 -71.09 -53.13
C THR A 364 -54.53 -70.29 -52.55
N SER A 365 -55.78 -70.55 -52.94
CA SER A 365 -56.95 -69.80 -52.43
C SER A 365 -57.52 -70.33 -51.11
N LYS A 366 -57.40 -71.63 -50.84
CA LYS A 366 -57.94 -72.27 -49.63
C LYS A 366 -57.33 -71.78 -48.30
N PRO A 367 -56.01 -71.58 -48.16
CA PRO A 367 -55.44 -71.10 -46.89
C PRO A 367 -55.73 -69.62 -46.62
N LEU A 368 -55.99 -68.82 -47.67
CA LEU A 368 -56.30 -67.40 -47.54
C LEU A 368 -57.75 -67.17 -47.06
N GLU A 369 -58.70 -67.98 -47.54
CA GLU A 369 -60.11 -67.93 -47.10
C GLU A 369 -60.27 -68.34 -45.62
N GLU A 370 -59.47 -69.31 -45.16
CA GLU A 370 -59.52 -69.80 -43.78
C GLU A 370 -58.91 -68.78 -42.79
N PHE A 371 -57.82 -68.10 -43.18
CA PHE A 371 -57.22 -67.02 -42.40
C PHE A 371 -58.17 -65.81 -42.26
N ILE A 372 -58.89 -65.45 -43.33
CA ILE A 372 -59.86 -64.34 -43.32
C ILE A 372 -61.06 -64.64 -42.40
N ARG A 373 -61.54 -65.90 -42.36
CA ARG A 373 -62.60 -66.32 -41.42
C ARG A 373 -62.16 -66.22 -39.95
N GLN A 374 -60.92 -66.57 -39.65
CA GLN A 374 -60.43 -66.55 -38.28
C GLN A 374 -60.23 -65.11 -37.76
N PHE A 375 -59.78 -64.18 -38.62
CA PHE A 375 -59.58 -62.77 -38.25
C PHE A 375 -60.88 -61.98 -38.12
N THR A 376 -61.88 -62.26 -38.96
CA THR A 376 -63.20 -61.60 -38.86
C THR A 376 -63.94 -61.97 -37.57
N ALA A 377 -63.74 -63.18 -37.03
CA ALA A 377 -64.27 -63.57 -35.73
C ALA A 377 -63.60 -62.82 -34.55
N GLY A 378 -62.30 -62.53 -34.64
CA GLY A 378 -61.53 -61.86 -33.58
C GLY A 378 -61.80 -60.35 -33.42
N ALA A 379 -62.24 -59.68 -34.48
CA ALA A 379 -62.45 -58.22 -34.50
C ALA A 379 -63.73 -57.75 -33.76
N SER A 380 -64.62 -58.65 -33.34
CA SER A 380 -65.87 -58.31 -32.64
C SER A 380 -65.74 -58.19 -31.11
N SER A 381 -64.57 -58.52 -30.53
CA SER A 381 -64.28 -58.34 -29.10
C SER A 381 -63.42 -57.09 -28.87
N GLY A 382 -64.00 -55.92 -29.13
CA GLY A 382 -63.37 -54.63 -28.84
C GLY A 382 -63.40 -54.29 -27.34
N GLY A 383 -62.24 -53.85 -26.84
CA GLY A 383 -62.09 -52.56 -26.17
C GLY A 383 -62.32 -52.47 -24.66
N SER A 384 -61.31 -51.95 -23.94
CA SER A 384 -61.42 -50.78 -23.04
C SER A 384 -60.20 -50.68 -22.11
N LYS A 385 -59.37 -49.65 -22.29
CA LYS A 385 -59.15 -48.56 -21.31
C LYS A 385 -57.93 -47.72 -21.69
N SER A 386 -58.24 -46.56 -22.23
CA SER A 386 -57.45 -45.34 -22.17
C SER A 386 -57.32 -44.84 -20.72
N ASN A 387 -56.15 -44.32 -20.37
CA ASN A 387 -56.08 -42.94 -19.84
C ASN A 387 -54.64 -42.43 -19.92
N GLY A 388 -54.44 -41.39 -20.72
CA GLY A 388 -53.35 -40.43 -20.50
C GLY A 388 -53.76 -39.39 -19.44
N PRO A 389 -53.23 -38.17 -19.53
CA PRO A 389 -52.13 -37.68 -18.68
C PRO A 389 -52.54 -36.43 -17.87
N ALA A 390 -51.66 -35.90 -17.02
CA ALA A 390 -51.83 -34.56 -16.45
C ALA A 390 -50.49 -33.82 -16.34
N GLU A 391 -50.35 -32.79 -17.18
CA GLU A 391 -49.51 -31.61 -16.99
C GLU A 391 -49.99 -30.75 -15.81
N SER A 392 -49.06 -30.03 -15.17
CA SER A 392 -49.12 -28.57 -14.89
C SER A 392 -47.91 -28.23 -14.00
N ALA A 393 -46.88 -27.54 -14.49
CA ALA A 393 -46.80 -26.09 -14.67
C ALA A 393 -46.71 -25.29 -13.34
N SER A 394 -45.52 -24.73 -13.12
CA SER A 394 -45.21 -23.36 -12.65
C SER A 394 -45.99 -22.75 -11.47
N SER A 395 -45.25 -22.26 -10.46
CA SER A 395 -45.12 -20.82 -10.21
C SER A 395 -44.07 -20.50 -9.14
N THR A 396 -43.10 -19.70 -9.53
CA THR A 396 -42.32 -18.76 -8.72
C THR A 396 -43.20 -17.83 -7.89
N ALA A 397 -42.79 -17.49 -6.66
CA ALA A 397 -42.47 -16.11 -6.24
C ALA A 397 -42.45 -15.90 -4.71
N SER A 398 -41.34 -15.29 -4.27
CA SER A 398 -41.27 -14.17 -3.30
C SER A 398 -41.52 -14.41 -1.81
N GLY A 399 -40.67 -13.81 -0.97
CA GLY A 399 -41.01 -13.66 0.46
C GLY A 399 -39.89 -13.39 1.48
N LYS A 400 -38.84 -12.64 1.12
CA LYS A 400 -38.02 -11.74 1.98
C LYS A 400 -38.30 -11.78 3.50
N LYS A 401 -37.39 -12.35 4.30
CA LYS A 401 -37.32 -12.21 5.78
C LYS A 401 -36.61 -10.91 6.17
N PRO A 402 -37.07 -10.20 7.22
CA PRO A 402 -36.24 -9.29 8.03
C PRO A 402 -36.10 -9.79 9.48
N ALA A 403 -34.90 -9.70 10.06
CA ALA A 403 -34.60 -9.71 11.50
C ALA A 403 -33.11 -9.32 11.62
N ALA A 404 -32.68 -8.17 12.18
CA ALA A 404 -32.88 -7.59 13.51
C ALA A 404 -32.38 -8.52 14.63
N GLY A 405 -31.27 -8.10 15.27
CA GLY A 405 -30.58 -8.78 16.37
C GLY A 405 -29.09 -8.47 16.34
#